data_AF-A0A397VKI5-F1
#
_entry.id   AF-A0A397VKI5-F1
#
_cell.length_a   1.000
_cell.length_b   1.000
_cell.length_c   1.000
_cell.angle_alpha   90.00
_cell.angle_beta   90.00
_cell.angle_gamma   90.00
#
_symmetry.space_group_name_H-M   'P 1'
#
loop_
_entity.id
_entity.type
_entity.pdbx_description
1 polymer ?
#
loop_
_entity_poly.entity_id
_entity_poly.type
_entity_poly.pdbx_seq_one_letter_code
_entity_poly.pdbx_strand_id
1 'polypeptide(L)'
;MSCDLVFDLVPHRLLDYHRTHDPTFTALYFEPNKSEGGGGSSSSYKDDKDPKQFVGVDTNNSRIVYVASSADLDEEFSLRMSLLWKFPCIDIHTNLQDAHLYIFKRWVIDLIVQRKAISSVREHLVPLLIKCQYQKKLLDSEGINKCEYSIRILLNNFILRVIHPTEIW
;
A
#
# COMPACT_ATOMS: atom_id res chain seq x y z
N MET A 1 -3.91 9.10 10.35
CA MET A 1 -2.55 9.10 10.91
C MET A 1 -2.61 8.33 12.22
N SER A 2 -1.62 7.48 12.47
CA SER A 2 -1.50 6.74 13.72
C SER A 2 -0.76 7.56 14.78
N CYS A 3 -0.95 7.22 16.07
CA CYS A 3 -0.38 7.95 17.20
C CYS A 3 1.14 7.72 17.40
N ASP A 4 1.70 6.74 16.69
CA ASP A 4 3.11 6.33 16.72
C ASP A 4 3.91 6.85 15.52
N LEU A 5 3.30 7.67 14.67
CA LEU A 5 3.95 8.22 13.47
C LEU A 5 5.00 9.26 13.85
N VAL A 6 6.27 8.90 13.70
CA VAL A 6 7.41 9.84 13.70
C VAL A 6 7.88 10.01 12.26
N PHE A 7 7.79 11.24 11.75
CA PHE A 7 8.04 11.52 10.34
C PHE A 7 8.82 12.82 10.17
N ASP A 8 9.94 12.75 9.45
CA ASP A 8 10.87 13.86 9.21
C ASP A 8 10.74 14.44 7.78
N LEU A 9 9.73 14.05 7.02
CA LEU A 9 9.47 14.64 5.69
C LEU A 9 8.62 15.90 5.84
N VAL A 10 8.80 16.83 4.90
CA VAL A 10 7.94 18.00 4.80
C VAL A 10 6.51 17.61 4.35
N PRO A 11 5.46 17.90 5.14
CA PRO A 11 4.11 17.40 4.87
C PRO A 11 3.49 17.85 3.54
N HIS A 12 3.85 19.04 3.06
CA HIS A 12 3.30 19.57 1.81
C HIS A 12 3.66 18.70 0.61
N ARG A 13 4.83 18.06 0.59
CA ARG A 13 5.27 17.21 -0.53
C ARG A 13 4.32 16.04 -0.75
N LEU A 14 3.88 15.40 0.33
CA LEU A 14 2.92 14.30 0.27
C LEU A 14 1.55 14.77 -0.23
N LEU A 15 1.10 15.94 0.25
CA LEU A 15 -0.18 16.53 -0.17
C LEU A 15 -0.15 16.97 -1.64
N ASP A 16 0.92 17.61 -2.08
CA ASP A 16 1.09 18.07 -3.45
C ASP A 16 1.16 16.88 -4.41
N TYR A 17 1.84 15.81 -3.99
CA TYR A 17 1.86 14.55 -4.74
C TYR A 17 0.47 13.94 -4.92
N HIS A 18 -0.32 13.85 -3.83
CA HIS A 18 -1.70 13.37 -3.89
C HIS A 18 -2.57 14.29 -4.76
N ARG A 19 -2.39 15.61 -4.67
CA ARG A 19 -3.15 16.57 -5.50
C ARG A 19 -2.78 16.49 -6.98
N THR A 20 -1.52 16.24 -7.30
CA THR A 20 -1.00 16.23 -8.68
C THR A 20 -1.44 14.98 -9.44
N HIS A 21 -1.41 13.82 -8.78
CA HIS A 21 -1.73 12.55 -9.41
C HIS A 21 -3.19 12.12 -9.21
N ASP A 22 -3.93 12.83 -8.35
CA ASP A 22 -5.32 12.58 -7.99
C ASP A 22 -5.66 11.10 -7.73
N PRO A 23 -4.85 10.38 -6.93
CA PRO A 23 -5.05 8.96 -6.71
C PRO A 23 -6.28 8.71 -5.83
N THR A 24 -6.81 7.48 -5.86
CA THR A 24 -7.87 7.08 -4.92
C THR A 24 -7.40 7.11 -3.47
N PHE A 25 -6.17 6.66 -3.24
CA PHE A 25 -5.49 6.81 -1.98
C PHE A 25 -3.98 6.97 -2.19
N THR A 26 -3.30 7.54 -1.20
CA THR A 26 -1.83 7.55 -1.10
C THR A 26 -1.46 6.95 0.24
N ALA A 27 -0.48 6.05 0.24
CA ALA A 27 0.08 5.42 1.43
C ALA A 27 1.58 5.63 1.45
N LEU A 28 2.13 5.90 2.63
CA LEU A 28 3.55 6.09 2.84
C LEU A 28 4.18 4.79 3.33
N TYR A 29 5.21 4.33 2.62
CA TYR A 29 6.06 3.23 3.05
C TYR A 29 7.49 3.75 3.26
N PHE A 30 8.21 3.10 4.14
CA PHE A 30 9.61 3.43 4.42
C PHE A 30 10.42 2.16 4.59
N GLU A 31 11.71 2.25 4.31
CA GLU A 31 12.66 1.21 4.66
C GLU A 31 13.19 1.51 6.06
N PRO A 32 13.02 0.60 7.03
CA PRO A 32 13.63 0.77 8.33
C PRO A 32 15.14 0.64 8.17
N ASN A 33 15.89 1.57 8.78
CA ASN A 33 17.35 1.46 8.81
C ASN A 33 17.74 0.15 9.49
N LYS A 34 18.54 -0.68 8.81
CA LYS A 34 19.24 -1.79 9.47
C LYS A 34 20.09 -1.16 10.56
N SER A 35 19.86 -1.52 11.82
CA SER A 35 20.61 -0.97 12.94
C SER A 35 22.10 -1.28 12.79
N GLU A 36 22.88 -0.34 12.27
CA GLU A 36 24.33 -0.35 12.42
C GLU A 36 24.66 0.12 13.84
N GLY A 37 25.21 -0.78 14.66
CA GLY A 37 25.89 -0.39 15.91
C GLY A 37 25.08 -0.57 17.20
N GLY A 38 25.05 -1.80 17.70
CA GLY A 38 24.78 -2.12 19.10
C GLY A 38 25.79 -3.16 19.58
N GLY A 39 27.08 -2.81 19.60
CA GLY A 39 28.12 -3.65 20.19
C GLY A 39 27.91 -3.77 21.70
N GLY A 40 27.48 -4.94 22.16
CA GLY A 40 27.30 -5.17 23.60
C GLY A 40 26.52 -6.43 23.91
N SER A 41 27.22 -7.56 23.86
CA SER A 41 27.03 -8.77 24.69
C SER A 41 25.65 -9.44 24.82
N SER A 42 25.71 -10.77 24.74
CA SER A 42 24.71 -11.79 25.09
C SER A 42 23.71 -12.19 24.00
N SER A 43 24.04 -13.35 23.40
CA SER A 43 23.13 -14.38 22.90
C SER A 43 21.63 -14.11 23.07
N SER A 44 21.00 -13.70 21.99
CA SER A 44 19.63 -14.07 21.67
C SER A 44 19.54 -14.04 20.16
N TYR A 45 19.33 -15.22 19.56
CA TYR A 45 18.75 -15.32 18.23
C TYR A 45 17.48 -14.44 18.26
N LYS A 46 17.57 -13.19 17.80
CA LYS A 46 16.42 -12.32 17.63
C LYS A 46 15.69 -12.87 16.42
N ASP A 47 14.86 -13.83 16.78
CA ASP A 47 13.80 -14.49 16.08
C ASP A 47 13.35 -13.73 14.83
N ASP A 48 13.23 -14.49 13.74
CA ASP A 48 12.70 -14.15 12.43
C ASP A 48 11.16 -13.87 12.53
N LYS A 49 10.76 -13.10 13.55
CA LYS A 49 9.39 -12.94 14.09
C LYS A 49 8.73 -11.61 13.77
N ASP A 50 9.42 -10.68 13.11
CA ASP A 50 8.70 -9.54 12.56
C ASP A 50 7.86 -10.04 11.38
N PRO A 51 6.54 -9.79 11.34
CA PRO A 51 5.70 -10.22 10.25
C PRO A 51 6.22 -9.60 8.96
N LYS A 52 6.80 -10.43 8.08
CA LYS A 52 7.40 -9.98 6.82
C LYS A 52 6.26 -9.52 5.91
N GLN A 53 6.26 -8.25 5.55
CA GLN A 53 5.28 -7.72 4.62
C GLN A 53 5.87 -7.72 3.20
N PHE A 54 5.08 -8.18 2.24
CA PHE A 54 5.42 -8.16 0.83
C PHE A 54 4.68 -7.00 0.17
N VAL A 55 5.43 -6.12 -0.47
CA VAL A 55 4.90 -4.95 -1.17
C VAL A 55 5.37 -4.98 -2.61
N GLY A 56 4.44 -5.12 -3.55
CA GLY A 56 4.70 -5.07 -4.98
C GLY A 56 4.41 -3.70 -5.56
N VAL A 57 5.39 -3.15 -6.27
CA VAL A 57 5.33 -1.80 -6.85
C VAL A 57 5.58 -1.84 -8.36
N ASP A 58 4.68 -1.22 -9.14
CA ASP A 58 4.85 -0.97 -10.58
C ASP A 58 5.96 0.06 -10.78
N THR A 59 7.04 -0.34 -11.45
CA THR A 59 8.24 0.48 -11.68
C THR A 59 7.97 1.71 -12.53
N ASN A 60 7.04 1.62 -13.49
CA ASN A 60 6.84 2.68 -14.48
C ASN A 60 6.05 3.85 -13.91
N ASN A 61 5.08 3.54 -13.06
CA ASN A 61 4.13 4.54 -12.55
C ASN A 61 4.24 4.71 -11.05
N SER A 62 5.26 4.07 -10.44
CA SER A 62 5.51 4.11 -9.01
C SER A 62 4.24 3.76 -8.25
N ARG A 63 3.56 2.63 -8.56
CA ARG A 63 2.24 2.30 -7.98
C ARG A 63 2.23 1.05 -7.14
N ILE A 64 1.52 1.07 -6.02
CA ILE A 64 1.35 -0.14 -5.23
C ILE A 64 0.29 -1.02 -5.88
N VAL A 65 0.69 -2.23 -6.27
CA VAL A 65 -0.12 -3.20 -7.00
C VAL A 65 -0.30 -4.52 -6.24
N TYR A 66 0.48 -4.72 -5.17
CA TYR A 66 0.39 -5.90 -4.32
C TYR A 66 0.78 -5.56 -2.87
N VAL A 67 0.02 -6.04 -1.90
CA VAL A 67 0.37 -6.03 -0.48
C VAL A 67 -0.13 -7.34 0.13
N ALA A 68 0.74 -8.04 0.84
CA ALA A 68 0.40 -9.24 1.62
C ALA A 68 1.27 -9.33 2.87
N SER A 69 0.70 -9.82 3.97
CA SER A 69 1.48 -10.22 5.14
C SER A 69 2.00 -11.64 4.94
N SER A 70 3.16 -11.97 5.54
CA SER A 70 3.66 -13.34 5.57
C SER A 70 2.68 -14.31 6.23
N ALA A 71 1.81 -13.82 7.12
CA ALA A 71 0.77 -14.62 7.75
C ALA A 71 -0.38 -14.99 6.78
N ASP A 72 -0.57 -14.19 5.72
CA ASP A 72 -1.59 -14.42 4.70
C ASP A 72 -1.08 -15.26 3.53
N LEU A 73 0.23 -15.52 3.49
CA LEU A 73 0.87 -16.33 2.48
C LEU A 73 1.03 -17.75 3.00
N ASP A 74 0.56 -18.71 2.21
CA ASP A 74 0.87 -20.12 2.40
C ASP A 74 2.37 -20.37 2.11
N GLU A 75 2.76 -21.64 1.99
CA GLU A 75 4.14 -22.04 1.65
C GLU A 75 4.61 -21.52 0.28
N GLU A 76 3.68 -21.09 -0.60
CA GLU A 76 3.99 -20.61 -1.95
C GLU A 76 3.52 -19.16 -2.19
N PHE A 77 4.42 -18.36 -2.75
CA PHE A 77 4.11 -16.99 -3.19
C PHE A 77 3.30 -17.02 -4.49
N SER A 78 2.00 -16.73 -4.40
CA SER A 78 1.10 -16.74 -5.56
C SER A 78 0.71 -15.32 -6.03
N LEU A 79 0.88 -15.07 -7.32
CA LEU A 79 0.43 -13.85 -8.00
C LEU A 79 -0.66 -14.17 -9.02
N ARG A 80 -1.69 -13.33 -9.04
CA ARG A 80 -2.78 -13.49 -10.01
C ARG A 80 -2.31 -13.06 -11.39
N MET A 81 -2.49 -13.90 -12.41
CA MET A 81 -2.10 -13.57 -13.78
C MET A 81 -2.76 -12.27 -14.29
N SER A 82 -3.98 -11.95 -13.85
CA SER A 82 -4.67 -10.69 -14.17
C SER A 82 -3.92 -9.43 -13.70
N LEU A 83 -3.12 -9.55 -12.62
CA LEU A 83 -2.28 -8.47 -12.13
C LEU A 83 -1.08 -8.29 -13.08
N LEU A 84 -0.42 -9.37 -13.48
CA LEU A 84 0.73 -9.33 -14.41
C LEU A 84 0.34 -8.85 -15.82
N TRP A 85 -0.86 -9.20 -16.30
CA TRP A 85 -1.37 -8.69 -17.57
C TRP A 85 -1.57 -7.16 -17.57
N LYS A 86 -1.87 -6.57 -16.40
CA LYS A 86 -2.07 -5.12 -16.27
C LYS A 86 -0.78 -4.39 -15.91
N PHE A 87 0.09 -5.04 -15.13
CA PHE A 87 1.35 -4.51 -14.63
C PHE A 87 2.45 -5.53 -14.95
N PRO A 88 3.07 -5.44 -16.14
CA PRO A 88 4.04 -6.44 -16.60
C PRO A 88 5.38 -6.36 -15.86
N CYS A 89 5.71 -5.21 -15.26
CA CYS A 89 6.94 -4.98 -14.51
C CYS A 89 6.59 -4.60 -13.08
N ILE A 90 6.96 -5.44 -12.11
CA ILE A 90 6.64 -5.27 -10.70
C ILE A 90 7.88 -5.61 -9.88
N ASP A 91 8.29 -4.67 -9.03
CA ASP A 91 9.33 -4.88 -8.03
C ASP A 91 8.68 -5.31 -6.72
N ILE A 92 9.13 -6.43 -6.16
CA ILE A 92 8.64 -6.95 -4.89
C ILE A 92 9.66 -6.61 -3.80
N HIS A 93 9.20 -5.85 -2.81
CA HIS A 93 9.98 -5.43 -1.67
C HIS A 93 9.51 -6.17 -0.41
N THR A 94 10.47 -6.65 0.39
CA THR A 94 10.25 -7.29 1.70
C THR A 94 10.75 -6.44 2.86
N ASN A 95 11.50 -5.38 2.56
CA ASN A 95 12.09 -4.44 3.49
C ASN A 95 11.21 -3.19 3.72
N LEU A 96 10.05 -3.08 3.08
CA LEU A 96 9.17 -1.92 3.24
C LEU A 96 8.21 -2.11 4.42
N GLN A 97 8.17 -1.11 5.29
CA GLN A 97 7.22 -1.00 6.39
C GLN A 97 6.19 0.10 6.11
N ASP A 98 4.97 -0.12 6.58
CA ASP A 98 3.87 0.84 6.47
C ASP A 98 4.00 1.92 7.56
N ALA A 99 3.97 3.20 7.16
CA ALA A 99 4.02 4.32 8.10
C ALA A 99 2.65 4.65 8.74
N HIS A 100 1.57 3.96 8.36
CA HIS A 100 0.20 4.26 8.81
C HIS A 100 -0.25 5.70 8.50
N LEU A 101 0.32 6.28 7.44
CA LEU A 101 -0.04 7.58 6.90
C LEU A 101 -0.76 7.37 5.57
N TYR A 102 -2.06 7.67 5.57
CA TYR A 102 -2.92 7.50 4.41
C TYR A 102 -3.66 8.80 4.09
N ILE A 103 -3.81 9.07 2.81
CA ILE A 103 -4.70 10.10 2.26
C ILE A 103 -5.70 9.38 1.36
N PHE A 104 -6.99 9.64 1.54
CA PHE A 104 -8.06 9.00 0.76
C PHE A 104 -8.96 10.06 0.12
N LYS A 105 -9.53 9.74 -1.06
CA LYS A 105 -10.67 10.47 -1.58
C LYS A 105 -11.90 10.31 -0.70
N ARG A 106 -12.77 11.33 -0.68
CA ARG A 106 -13.98 11.35 0.15
C ARG A 106 -14.85 10.11 -0.01
N TRP A 107 -15.05 9.65 -1.25
CA TRP A 107 -15.91 8.50 -1.54
C TRP A 107 -15.45 7.19 -0.85
N VAL A 108 -14.15 7.07 -0.53
CA VAL A 108 -13.63 5.91 0.20
C VAL A 108 -14.22 5.85 1.61
N ILE A 109 -14.55 7.00 2.21
CA ILE A 109 -15.22 7.06 3.51
C ILE A 109 -16.62 6.46 3.40
N ASP A 110 -17.35 6.78 2.33
CA ASP A 110 -18.69 6.22 2.08
C ASP A 110 -18.62 4.70 1.89
N LEU A 111 -17.57 4.19 1.22
CA LEU A 111 -17.29 2.77 1.09
C LEU A 111 -17.10 2.09 2.45
N ILE A 112 -16.31 2.70 3.35
CA ILE A 112 -16.07 2.17 4.70
C ILE A 112 -17.38 2.13 5.51
N VAL A 113 -18.19 3.19 5.43
CA VAL A 113 -19.48 3.27 6.14
C VAL A 113 -20.45 2.17 5.68
N GLN A 114 -20.46 1.86 4.38
CA GLN A 114 -21.29 0.78 3.83
C GLN A 114 -20.79 -0.62 4.20
N ARG A 115 -19.55 -0.77 4.68
CA ARG A 115 -18.88 -2.05 4.90
C ARG A 115 -18.41 -2.21 6.34
N LYS A 116 -19.28 -2.77 7.18
CA LYS A 116 -18.98 -3.08 8.59
C LYS A 116 -17.88 -4.13 8.80
N ALA A 117 -17.49 -4.87 7.76
CA ALA A 117 -16.43 -5.88 7.84
C ALA A 117 -15.01 -5.27 7.82
N ILE A 118 -14.87 -3.98 7.53
CA ILE A 118 -13.56 -3.31 7.52
C ILE A 118 -13.24 -2.87 8.95
N SER A 119 -12.38 -3.63 9.63
CA SER A 119 -11.89 -3.32 10.99
C SER A 119 -10.54 -2.59 10.97
N SER A 120 -9.72 -2.85 9.96
CA SER A 120 -8.36 -2.31 9.83
C SER A 120 -8.15 -1.67 8.45
N VAL A 121 -7.64 -0.44 8.43
CA VAL A 121 -7.29 0.25 7.18
C VAL A 121 -6.17 -0.50 6.46
N ARG A 122 -5.14 -0.91 7.20
CA ARG A 122 -3.97 -1.61 6.65
C ARG A 122 -4.30 -3.02 6.17
N GLU A 123 -5.06 -3.80 6.94
CA GLU A 123 -5.27 -5.22 6.65
C GLU A 123 -6.48 -5.45 5.73
N HIS A 124 -7.53 -4.63 5.83
CA HIS A 124 -8.76 -4.85 5.06
C HIS A 124 -8.91 -3.84 3.92
N LEU A 125 -8.84 -2.53 4.20
CA LEU A 125 -9.14 -1.51 3.21
C LEU A 125 -8.08 -1.42 2.11
N VAL A 126 -6.80 -1.32 2.48
CA VAL A 126 -5.69 -1.15 1.53
C VAL A 126 -5.60 -2.35 0.56
N PRO A 127 -5.59 -3.63 1.01
CA PRO A 127 -5.58 -4.77 0.11
C PRO A 127 -6.82 -4.87 -0.78
N LEU A 128 -8.00 -4.46 -0.28
CA LEU A 128 -9.23 -4.42 -1.07
C LEU A 128 -9.12 -3.40 -2.21
N LEU A 129 -8.66 -2.18 -1.94
CA LEU A 129 -8.47 -1.14 -2.95
C LEU A 129 -7.41 -1.53 -3.98
N ILE A 130 -6.33 -2.20 -3.56
CA ILE A 130 -5.30 -2.71 -4.47
C ILE A 130 -5.86 -3.82 -5.37
N LYS A 131 -6.59 -4.80 -4.81
CA LYS A 131 -7.23 -5.87 -5.60
C LYS A 131 -8.22 -5.32 -6.61
N CYS A 132 -8.97 -4.27 -6.26
CA CYS A 132 -9.88 -3.56 -7.19
C CYS A 132 -9.16 -3.00 -8.43
N GLN A 133 -7.85 -2.74 -8.37
CA GLN A 133 -7.11 -2.17 -9.50
C GLN A 133 -7.06 -3.13 -10.70
N TYR A 134 -7.04 -4.45 -10.48
CA TYR A 134 -6.91 -5.45 -11.54
C TYR A 134 -8.04 -6.50 -11.54
N GLN A 135 -8.85 -6.59 -10.47
CA GLN A 135 -9.98 -7.51 -10.38
C GLN A 135 -11.31 -6.80 -10.67
N LYS A 136 -11.69 -6.69 -11.95
CA LYS A 136 -12.96 -6.05 -12.37
C LYS A 136 -14.19 -6.65 -11.68
N LYS A 137 -14.25 -7.98 -11.55
CA LYS A 137 -15.37 -8.67 -10.89
C LYS A 137 -15.53 -8.28 -9.42
N LEU A 138 -14.41 -8.06 -8.71
CA LEU A 138 -14.42 -7.63 -7.32
C LEU A 138 -14.94 -6.21 -7.20
N LEU A 139 -14.54 -5.33 -8.12
CA LEU A 139 -15.05 -3.97 -8.20
C LEU A 139 -16.57 -3.92 -8.40
N ASP A 140 -17.11 -4.80 -9.25
CA ASP A 140 -18.55 -4.94 -9.49
C ASP A 140 -19.28 -5.49 -8.27
N SER A 141 -18.78 -6.56 -7.64
CA SER A 141 -19.38 -7.16 -6.45
C SER A 141 -19.37 -6.21 -5.27
N GLU A 142 -18.32 -5.38 -5.17
CA GLU A 142 -18.22 -4.38 -4.12
C GLU A 142 -19.10 -3.14 -4.38
N GLY A 143 -19.71 -3.01 -5.56
CA GLY A 143 -20.58 -1.88 -5.89
C GLY A 143 -19.84 -0.54 -5.99
N ILE A 144 -18.51 -0.55 -6.05
CA ILE A 144 -17.66 0.65 -6.19
C ILE A 144 -17.93 1.36 -7.53
N ASN A 145 -18.37 0.59 -8.53
CA ASN A 145 -18.80 1.11 -9.83
C ASN A 145 -20.10 1.94 -9.79
N LYS A 146 -20.91 1.82 -8.72
CA LYS A 146 -22.17 2.57 -8.57
C LYS A 146 -22.00 3.93 -7.90
N CYS A 147 -20.84 4.19 -7.28
CA CYS A 147 -20.54 5.54 -6.78
C CYS A 147 -20.31 6.44 -7.99
N GLU A 148 -21.25 7.35 -8.25
CA GLU A 148 -21.48 8.11 -9.49
C GLU A 148 -20.32 9.04 -9.95
N TYR A 149 -19.17 9.01 -9.24
CA TYR A 149 -17.93 9.71 -9.60
C TYR A 149 -16.88 8.80 -10.28
N SER A 150 -17.17 7.50 -10.45
CA SER A 150 -16.18 6.46 -10.80
C SER A 150 -15.82 6.30 -12.29
N ILE A 151 -16.53 6.91 -13.24
CA ILE A 151 -16.34 6.59 -14.68
C ILE A 151 -14.98 7.09 -15.24
N ARG A 152 -14.39 8.16 -14.69
CA ARG A 152 -13.06 8.66 -15.14
C ARG A 152 -11.88 8.21 -14.27
N ILE A 153 -12.13 7.70 -13.06
CA ILE A 153 -11.07 7.36 -12.09
C ILE A 153 -10.53 5.93 -12.30
N LEU A 154 -11.30 5.04 -12.92
CA LEU A 154 -10.95 3.62 -13.09
C LEU A 154 -10.04 3.31 -14.29
N LEU A 155 -9.90 4.24 -15.24
CA LEU A 155 -9.03 4.08 -16.40
C LEU A 155 -7.60 4.61 -16.15
N ASN A 156 -7.42 5.49 -15.16
CA ASN A 156 -6.13 6.08 -14.79
C ASN A 156 -5.80 5.76 -13.33
N ASN A 157 -5.83 4.47 -12.93
CA ASN A 157 -5.48 4.04 -11.57
C ASN A 157 -4.01 4.37 -11.26
N PHE A 158 -3.73 5.63 -10.92
CA PHE A 158 -2.52 6.05 -10.22
C PHE A 158 -2.84 5.92 -8.74
N ILE A 159 -2.10 5.06 -8.04
CA ILE A 159 -1.95 5.12 -6.59
C ILE A 159 -0.48 4.91 -6.35
N LEU A 160 0.17 5.95 -5.85
CA LEU A 160 1.59 6.06 -5.91
C LEU A 160 2.32 5.78 -4.57
N ARG A 161 3.47 5.13 -4.77
CA ARG A 161 4.67 4.87 -3.95
C ARG A 161 5.20 6.14 -3.27
N VAL A 162 5.72 5.95 -2.06
CA VAL A 162 7.01 6.53 -1.65
C VAL A 162 7.83 5.34 -1.19
N ILE A 163 8.93 5.07 -1.88
CA ILE A 163 10.02 4.23 -1.41
C ILE A 163 11.15 5.21 -1.25
N HIS A 164 11.67 5.27 -0.04
CA HIS A 164 12.82 6.04 0.38
C HIS A 164 12.62 7.56 0.58
N PRO A 165 13.05 8.12 1.72
CA PRO A 165 13.25 9.56 1.89
C PRO A 165 14.35 10.13 0.98
N THR A 166 15.12 9.28 0.28
CA THR A 166 16.27 9.70 -0.56
C THR A 166 15.97 9.81 -2.06
N GLU A 167 14.81 9.40 -2.57
CA GLU A 167 14.43 9.58 -3.99
C GLU A 167 13.76 10.95 -4.26
N ILE A 168 14.07 11.97 -3.45
CA ILE A 168 13.58 13.35 -3.62
C ILE A 168 14.76 14.34 -3.73
N TRP A 169 15.84 13.89 -4.35
CA TRP A 169 17.00 14.71 -4.72
C TRP A 169 17.23 14.65 -6.23
#